data_AF-A0A813VKE6-F1
#
_entry.id   AF-A0A813VKE6-F1
#
_cell.length_a   1.000
_cell.length_b   1.000
_cell.length_c   1.000
_cell.angle_alpha   90.00
_cell.angle_beta   90.00
_cell.angle_gamma   90.00
#
_symmetry.space_group_name_H-M   'P 1'
#
loop_
_entity.id
_entity.type
_entity.pdbx_description
1 polymer ?
#
loop_
_entity_poly.entity_id
_entity_poly.type
_entity_poly.pdbx_seq_one_letter_code
_entity_poly.pdbx_strand_id
1 'polypeptide(L)'
;MSSNLATAHFLQEMAYPPYCIQPLKSWGMVAVGGGGGTAKTGVANAVDLKWIYLNQSSDPTNNRCSVQNVNSFTQHDSVMRMVSLRKQHEYLILALNRQLKVIMLKPSERDMDNGLAMSVPPPPMANAQDTAQTIPTQRTVRRRHNSSSSTAPIDPLNLQHRPSLVLHRNGQATVEAVGNETTLVTSPTTRSVSFSFPPATPTSTGTTSTLLNNIYTVPIPDQQYVNALVVCPVTQSKLFVGASDGSLTIYEIIWPAASSADRLIQLNLLTSFTAHTKEIDDLAVDPFGNWLISVSRDLLVQIRQCSPPFDKHCDLDLNQFGVSKTTTAVKPLYRIRHVRFGISPSSSSSNASYYLYTSLIPQSVADKLVSYVVQWTENKKHQFVVRQRRAVSLDRISALAVSNCGQYVSVGDSGGCVRIYETDRLKMLYEHRAHSIFVTDLAFMLREENYLYETSVLSISADKNLYVHNVIKCVIETPEVIEFFAKRQPVQLWNRLAESSDVNLNGISSAPTEQIKNACKLSDL
;
A
#
# COMPACT_ATOMS: atom_id res chain seq x y z
N MET A 1 -32.65 -10.43 -3.19
CA MET A 1 -31.49 -10.65 -2.31
C MET A 1 -30.36 -11.17 -3.19
N SER A 2 -29.47 -10.30 -3.68
CA SER A 2 -28.30 -10.78 -4.44
C SER A 2 -27.27 -11.27 -3.44
N SER A 3 -27.03 -12.58 -3.41
CA SER A 3 -25.89 -13.16 -2.74
C SER A 3 -24.63 -12.64 -3.43
N ASN A 4 -24.03 -11.58 -2.89
CA ASN A 4 -22.70 -11.17 -3.32
C ASN A 4 -21.77 -12.37 -3.07
N LEU A 5 -21.26 -12.97 -4.15
CA LEU A 5 -20.21 -13.98 -4.05
C LEU A 5 -18.96 -13.28 -3.51
N ALA A 6 -18.84 -13.28 -2.20
CA ALA A 6 -17.74 -12.75 -1.44
C ALA A 6 -16.87 -13.94 -1.03
N THR A 7 -15.59 -13.94 -1.42
CA THR A 7 -14.69 -15.06 -1.11
C THR A 7 -13.55 -14.62 -0.20
N ALA A 8 -13.29 -15.39 0.85
CA ALA A 8 -12.06 -15.33 1.63
C ALA A 8 -11.12 -16.42 1.15
N HIS A 9 -9.84 -16.11 0.99
CA HIS A 9 -8.82 -17.10 0.65
C HIS A 9 -7.67 -17.00 1.63
N PHE A 10 -7.34 -18.13 2.26
CA PHE A 10 -6.11 -18.28 3.01
C PHE A 10 -4.92 -18.19 2.05
N LEU A 11 -3.94 -17.34 2.37
CA LEU A 11 -2.73 -17.19 1.58
C LEU A 11 -1.55 -17.92 2.21
N GLN A 12 -1.28 -17.67 3.49
CA GLN A 12 -0.09 -18.18 4.17
C GLN A 12 -0.22 -18.11 5.69
N GLU A 13 0.37 -19.08 6.39
CA GLU A 13 0.72 -18.97 7.81
C GLU A 13 2.15 -18.42 7.94
N MET A 14 2.32 -17.40 8.76
CA MET A 14 3.57 -16.68 9.01
C MET A 14 4.37 -17.37 10.12
N ALA A 15 5.70 -17.27 10.07
CA ALA A 15 6.57 -17.82 11.12
C ALA A 15 6.45 -17.06 12.48
N TYR A 16 5.91 -15.84 12.45
CA TYR A 16 5.76 -14.94 13.58
C TYR A 16 4.37 -14.27 13.57
N PRO A 17 3.86 -13.75 14.71
CA PRO A 17 2.65 -12.94 14.75
C PRO A 17 2.83 -11.60 14.01
N PRO A 18 2.14 -11.35 12.88
CA PRO A 18 2.20 -10.09 12.16
C PRO A 18 1.38 -8.99 12.85
N TYR A 19 1.94 -7.78 12.95
CA TYR A 19 1.28 -6.61 13.55
C TYR A 19 1.04 -5.45 12.60
N CYS A 20 1.75 -5.40 11.47
CA CYS A 20 1.53 -4.37 10.46
C CYS A 20 1.72 -4.91 9.04
N ILE A 21 0.93 -4.38 8.11
CA ILE A 21 1.02 -4.70 6.68
C ILE A 21 0.96 -3.40 5.86
N GLN A 22 1.89 -3.25 4.93
CA GLN A 22 2.04 -2.03 4.14
C GLN A 22 2.21 -2.38 2.65
N PRO A 23 1.25 -1.99 1.79
CA PRO A 23 1.44 -2.04 0.35
C PRO A 23 2.60 -1.15 -0.10
N LEU A 24 3.40 -1.70 -1.01
CA LEU A 24 4.52 -1.02 -1.67
C LEU A 24 4.05 -0.49 -3.01
N LYS A 25 4.28 0.80 -3.25
CA LYS A 25 3.73 1.53 -4.41
C LYS A 25 4.47 1.23 -5.70
N SER A 26 5.70 0.72 -5.65
CA SER A 26 6.55 0.60 -6.85
C SER A 26 6.51 -0.75 -7.52
N TRP A 27 6.33 -1.81 -6.73
CA TRP A 27 6.42 -3.15 -7.26
C TRP A 27 5.08 -3.86 -7.24
N GLY A 28 4.10 -3.46 -6.44
CA GLY A 28 2.92 -4.30 -6.23
C GLY A 28 3.21 -5.48 -5.30
N MET A 29 4.10 -5.18 -4.36
CA MET A 29 4.46 -6.04 -3.25
C MET A 29 3.79 -5.51 -1.99
N VAL A 30 3.77 -6.34 -0.96
CA VAL A 30 3.42 -5.94 0.40
C VAL A 30 4.56 -6.25 1.34
N ALA A 31 4.80 -5.35 2.28
CA ALA A 31 5.64 -5.62 3.43
C ALA A 31 4.76 -6.04 4.60
N VAL A 32 5.08 -7.16 5.25
CA VAL A 32 4.40 -7.66 6.45
C VAL A 32 5.43 -7.68 7.56
N GLY A 33 5.14 -7.06 8.70
CA GLY A 33 6.07 -6.96 9.83
C GLY A 33 5.41 -7.39 11.14
N GLY A 34 6.21 -7.97 12.04
CA GLY A 34 5.73 -8.36 13.36
C GLY A 34 6.77 -9.13 14.16
N GLY A 35 6.30 -9.89 15.16
CA GLY A 35 7.18 -10.69 16.01
C GLY A 35 6.65 -10.95 17.42
N GLY A 36 7.52 -11.49 18.28
CA GLY A 36 7.21 -11.85 19.67
C GLY A 36 7.34 -10.71 20.68
N GLY A 37 7.69 -9.50 20.23
CA GLY A 37 8.01 -8.37 21.11
C GLY A 37 9.48 -8.37 21.56
N THR A 38 9.82 -7.45 22.47
CA THR A 38 11.11 -7.46 23.20
C THR A 38 11.14 -8.47 24.34
N ALA A 39 10.01 -9.09 24.67
CA ALA A 39 9.95 -10.19 25.62
C ALA A 39 10.60 -11.41 24.98
N LYS A 40 11.44 -12.13 25.74
CA LYS A 40 12.18 -13.34 25.33
C LYS A 40 11.23 -14.53 25.06
N THR A 41 10.27 -14.37 24.15
CA THR A 41 9.28 -15.37 23.77
C THR A 41 9.87 -16.46 22.88
N GLY A 42 11.12 -16.30 22.42
CA GLY A 42 11.78 -17.20 21.47
C GLY A 42 11.28 -17.04 20.03
N VAL A 43 10.31 -16.15 19.78
CA VAL A 43 9.79 -15.86 18.44
C VAL A 43 10.58 -14.72 17.82
N ALA A 44 11.22 -14.98 16.68
CA ALA A 44 11.98 -13.97 15.95
C ALA A 44 11.07 -12.83 15.46
N ASN A 45 11.56 -11.60 15.52
CA ASN A 45 10.91 -10.46 14.86
C ASN A 45 11.41 -10.39 13.42
N ALA A 46 10.53 -10.09 12.48
CA ALA A 46 10.90 -10.01 11.08
C ALA A 46 9.99 -9.09 10.26
N VAL A 47 10.49 -8.72 9.08
CA VAL A 47 9.74 -8.07 8.01
C VAL A 47 9.88 -8.91 6.75
N ASP A 48 8.76 -9.42 6.25
CA ASP A 48 8.68 -10.16 5.00
C ASP A 48 8.20 -9.24 3.87
N LEU A 49 8.90 -9.28 2.75
CA LEU A 49 8.45 -8.71 1.48
C LEU A 49 7.81 -9.81 0.65
N LYS A 50 6.56 -9.60 0.23
CA LYS A 50 5.79 -10.61 -0.50
C LYS A 50 5.15 -10.03 -1.76
N TRP A 51 5.15 -10.82 -2.82
CA TRP A 51 4.28 -10.62 -3.97
C TRP A 51 2.92 -11.24 -3.68
N ILE A 52 1.86 -10.55 -4.03
CA ILE A 52 0.52 -11.11 -4.05
C ILE A 52 -0.02 -10.94 -5.46
N TYR A 53 -0.37 -12.06 -6.09
CA TYR A 53 -0.80 -12.07 -7.47
C TYR A 53 -1.99 -12.99 -7.66
N LEU A 54 -2.80 -12.66 -8.65
CA LEU A 54 -3.98 -13.43 -9.00
C LEU A 54 -3.62 -14.51 -10.03
N ASN A 55 -3.67 -15.77 -9.61
CA ASN A 55 -3.59 -16.90 -10.52
C ASN A 55 -4.92 -17.05 -11.24
N GLN A 56 -4.88 -16.83 -12.55
CA GLN A 56 -6.05 -16.94 -13.39
C GLN A 56 -6.18 -18.36 -13.91
N SER A 57 -7.38 -18.92 -13.76
CA SER A 57 -7.75 -20.19 -14.36
C SER A 57 -8.64 -19.93 -15.58
N SER A 58 -8.71 -20.92 -16.49
CA SER A 58 -9.68 -20.91 -17.58
C SER A 58 -11.12 -20.91 -17.08
N ASP A 59 -11.34 -21.42 -15.86
CA ASP A 59 -12.59 -21.28 -15.12
C ASP A 59 -12.51 -20.06 -14.18
N PRO A 60 -13.32 -19.00 -14.40
CA PRO A 60 -13.30 -17.79 -13.57
C PRO A 60 -13.59 -18.05 -12.08
N THR A 61 -14.31 -19.14 -11.75
CA THR A 61 -14.62 -19.51 -10.37
C THR A 61 -13.41 -20.07 -9.61
N ASN A 62 -12.37 -20.48 -10.34
CA ASN A 62 -11.16 -21.06 -9.79
C ASN A 62 -9.98 -20.06 -9.75
N ASN A 63 -10.26 -18.77 -9.99
CA ASN A 63 -9.26 -17.72 -9.80
C ASN A 63 -8.89 -17.63 -8.32
N ARG A 64 -7.60 -17.80 -8.01
CA ARG A 64 -7.10 -17.76 -6.62
C ARG A 64 -5.95 -16.79 -6.52
N CYS A 65 -5.94 -15.99 -5.46
CA CYS A 65 -4.75 -15.23 -5.11
C CYS A 65 -3.69 -16.19 -4.58
N SER A 66 -2.43 -15.90 -4.89
CA SER A 66 -1.28 -16.61 -4.37
C SER A 66 -0.24 -15.63 -3.90
N VAL A 67 0.61 -16.11 -2.98
CA VAL A 67 1.62 -15.30 -2.33
C VAL A 67 2.99 -15.93 -2.57
N GLN A 68 3.97 -15.09 -2.88
CA GLN A 68 5.36 -15.50 -3.01
C GLN A 68 6.22 -14.63 -2.11
N ASN A 69 7.03 -15.26 -1.26
CA ASN A 69 8.01 -14.54 -0.45
C ASN A 69 9.19 -14.11 -1.33
N VAL A 70 9.51 -12.82 -1.30
CA VAL A 70 10.62 -12.20 -2.05
C VAL A 70 11.86 -12.12 -1.18
N ASN A 71 11.70 -11.62 0.04
CA ASN A 71 12.78 -11.44 0.98
C ASN A 71 12.23 -11.37 2.41
N SER A 72 13.06 -11.71 3.39
CA SER A 72 12.73 -11.59 4.81
C SER A 72 13.91 -10.99 5.56
N PHE A 73 13.62 -9.99 6.40
CA PHE A 73 14.60 -9.30 7.22
C PHE A 73 14.34 -9.64 8.68
N THR A 74 15.29 -10.28 9.35
CA THR A 74 15.23 -10.43 10.80
C THR A 74 15.43 -9.08 11.46
N GLN A 75 14.72 -8.83 12.55
CA GLN A 75 14.85 -7.64 13.37
C GLN A 75 15.11 -8.03 14.81
N HIS A 76 15.92 -7.23 15.49
CA HIS A 76 16.12 -7.41 16.92
C HIS A 76 14.84 -7.08 17.71
N ASP A 77 14.16 -6.01 17.33
CA ASP A 77 12.95 -5.52 18.00
C ASP A 77 11.69 -5.78 17.17
N SER A 78 10.55 -5.84 17.85
CA SER A 78 9.25 -5.98 17.20
C SER A 78 8.92 -4.79 16.31
N VAL A 79 8.41 -5.10 15.12
CA VAL A 79 7.95 -4.10 14.15
C VAL A 79 6.47 -3.86 14.38
N MET A 80 6.13 -2.73 15.02
CA MET A 80 4.76 -2.44 15.42
C MET A 80 4.02 -1.61 14.36
N ARG A 81 4.75 -0.74 13.65
CA ARG A 81 4.24 0.07 12.53
C ARG A 81 5.30 0.20 11.46
N MET A 82 4.86 0.42 10.24
CA MET A 82 5.73 0.80 9.13
C MET A 82 5.02 1.75 8.19
N VAL A 83 5.79 2.50 7.42
CA VAL A 83 5.27 3.35 6.33
C VAL A 83 6.18 3.25 5.12
N SER A 84 5.58 3.23 3.93
CA SER A 84 6.30 3.28 2.65
C SER A 84 6.24 4.67 2.04
N LEU A 85 7.36 5.08 1.44
CA LEU A 85 7.51 6.33 0.71
C LEU A 85 8.27 6.05 -0.58
N ARG A 86 7.99 6.84 -1.61
CA ARG A 86 8.55 6.60 -2.94
C ARG A 86 8.81 7.91 -3.64
N LYS A 87 10.03 8.02 -4.18
CA LYS A 87 10.40 9.03 -5.17
C LYS A 87 11.04 8.34 -6.38
N GLN A 88 12.37 8.16 -6.36
CA GLN A 88 13.08 7.31 -7.33
C GLN A 88 13.09 5.85 -6.87
N HIS A 89 13.59 5.62 -5.67
CA HIS A 89 13.52 4.32 -4.98
C HIS A 89 12.34 4.28 -4.00
N GLU A 90 11.97 3.08 -3.58
CA GLU A 90 11.02 2.85 -2.51
C GLU A 90 11.78 2.69 -1.19
N TYR A 91 11.29 3.36 -0.14
CA TYR A 91 11.88 3.29 1.19
C TYR A 91 10.81 2.86 2.19
N LEU A 92 11.26 2.08 3.17
CA LEU A 92 10.48 1.68 4.33
C LEU A 92 11.05 2.34 5.57
N ILE A 93 10.17 2.92 6.38
CA ILE A 93 10.50 3.37 7.73
C ILE A 93 9.76 2.45 8.69
N LEU A 94 10.53 1.72 9.48
CA LEU A 94 10.02 0.80 10.51
C LEU A 94 10.05 1.50 11.86
N ALA A 95 8.92 1.46 12.56
CA ALA A 95 8.85 1.82 13.97
C ALA A 95 9.18 0.61 14.82
N LEU A 96 10.40 0.59 15.36
CA LEU A 96 10.86 -0.38 16.33
C LEU A 96 10.72 0.21 17.74
N ASN A 97 10.93 -0.63 18.76
CA ASN A 97 10.70 -0.24 20.15
C ASN A 97 11.56 0.94 20.63
N ARG A 98 12.78 1.10 20.11
CA ARG A 98 13.72 2.17 20.54
C ARG A 98 14.31 2.99 19.41
N GLN A 99 13.92 2.71 18.18
CA GLN A 99 14.48 3.39 17.02
C GLN A 99 13.53 3.36 15.83
N LEU A 100 13.65 4.37 14.98
CA LEU A 100 13.14 4.31 13.62
C LEU A 100 14.24 3.72 12.74
N LYS A 101 13.94 2.67 11.98
CA LYS A 101 14.87 2.07 11.04
C LYS A 101 14.43 2.41 9.62
N VAL A 102 15.30 3.07 8.87
CA VAL A 102 15.03 3.43 7.47
C VAL A 102 15.76 2.45 6.57
N ILE A 103 15.04 1.89 5.62
CA ILE A 103 15.52 0.89 4.68
C ILE A 103 15.21 1.37 3.27
N MET A 104 16.23 1.44 2.41
CA MET A 104 16.03 1.59 0.97
C MET A 104 15.88 0.22 0.34
N LEU A 105 14.84 0.05 -0.47
CA LEU A 105 14.63 -1.16 -1.25
C LEU A 105 15.17 -0.93 -2.67
N LYS A 106 16.03 -1.84 -3.13
CA LYS A 106 16.55 -1.83 -4.51
C LYS A 106 16.21 -3.15 -5.21
N PRO A 107 15.86 -3.11 -6.51
CA PRO A 107 15.82 -4.33 -7.30
C PRO A 107 17.23 -4.94 -7.38
N SER A 108 17.33 -6.25 -7.27
CA SER A 108 18.58 -6.99 -7.44
C SER A 108 19.08 -6.91 -8.87
N GLU A 109 20.38 -6.69 -9.07
CA GLU A 109 21.02 -6.66 -10.38
C GLU A 109 21.19 -8.06 -11.00
N ARG A 110 20.98 -9.15 -10.23
CA ARG A 110 21.18 -10.54 -10.71
C ARG A 110 20.29 -10.97 -11.88
N ASP A 111 19.24 -10.20 -12.18
CA ASP A 111 18.37 -10.42 -13.34
C ASP A 111 18.71 -9.56 -14.57
N MET A 112 19.61 -8.57 -14.44
CA MET A 112 20.01 -7.74 -15.60
C MET A 112 21.05 -8.44 -16.48
N ASP A 113 21.91 -9.29 -15.90
CA ASP A 113 23.02 -9.95 -16.63
C ASP A 113 22.70 -11.36 -17.15
N ASN A 114 21.64 -12.01 -16.63
CA ASN A 114 21.18 -13.33 -17.13
C ASN A 114 20.08 -13.24 -18.19
N GLY A 115 19.69 -12.02 -18.59
CA GLY A 115 19.03 -11.80 -19.86
C GLY A 115 20.02 -12.01 -20.99
N LEU A 116 20.30 -13.27 -21.34
CA LEU A 116 20.83 -13.59 -22.66
C LEU A 116 19.96 -12.84 -23.68
N ALA A 117 20.56 -11.82 -24.29
CA ALA A 117 20.05 -11.22 -25.50
C ALA A 117 20.01 -12.31 -26.57
N MET A 118 18.93 -13.09 -26.59
CA MET A 118 18.48 -13.77 -27.78
C MET A 118 18.07 -12.66 -28.74
N SER A 119 19.02 -12.19 -29.52
CA SER A 119 18.79 -11.43 -30.74
C SER A 119 18.00 -12.33 -31.69
N VAL A 120 16.69 -12.39 -31.50
CA VAL A 120 15.78 -12.89 -32.53
C VAL A 120 15.70 -11.76 -33.56
N PRO A 121 16.22 -11.96 -34.80
CA PRO A 121 16.09 -10.95 -35.83
C PRO A 121 14.60 -10.72 -36.13
N PRO A 122 14.19 -9.48 -36.47
CA PRO A 122 12.80 -9.22 -36.82
C PRO A 122 12.38 -10.08 -38.02
N PRO A 123 11.12 -10.52 -38.08
CA PRO A 123 10.64 -11.37 -39.17
C PRO A 123 10.80 -10.65 -40.53
N PRO A 124 11.10 -11.39 -41.61
CA PRO A 124 11.32 -10.81 -42.93
C PRO A 124 10.03 -10.15 -43.43
N MET A 125 10.14 -8.89 -43.81
CA MET A 125 9.11 -8.23 -44.62
C MET A 125 8.99 -8.94 -45.96
N ALA A 126 7.75 -9.24 -46.34
CA ALA A 126 7.43 -9.78 -47.64
C ALA A 126 7.89 -8.82 -48.75
N ASN A 127 8.58 -9.41 -49.73
CA ASN A 127 9.05 -8.76 -50.95
C ASN A 127 7.94 -7.96 -51.65
N ALA A 128 8.21 -6.69 -51.92
CA ALA A 128 7.80 -6.05 -53.16
C ALA A 128 9.05 -5.92 -54.04
N GLN A 129 8.90 -6.31 -55.30
CA GLN A 129 9.96 -6.61 -56.25
C GLN A 129 10.88 -5.44 -56.60
N ASP A 130 12.13 -5.83 -56.86
CA ASP A 130 13.11 -5.31 -57.82
C ASP A 130 12.79 -4.02 -58.59
N THR A 131 13.72 -3.06 -58.53
CA THR A 131 14.55 -2.74 -59.70
C THR A 131 15.81 -1.99 -59.29
N ALA A 132 16.95 -2.49 -59.75
CA ALA A 132 18.30 -2.02 -59.49
C ALA A 132 18.61 -0.67 -60.18
N GLN A 133 19.54 0.11 -59.60
CA GLN A 133 20.83 0.46 -60.25
C GLN A 133 21.71 1.43 -59.40
N THR A 134 22.99 1.03 -59.27
CA THR A 134 24.24 1.84 -59.27
C THR A 134 24.57 2.86 -58.15
N ILE A 135 25.48 2.47 -57.22
CA ILE A 135 26.90 2.93 -57.04
C ILE A 135 27.29 4.32 -57.62
N PRO A 136 28.20 5.16 -57.05
CA PRO A 136 28.64 5.37 -55.65
C PRO A 136 28.94 6.88 -55.30
N THR A 137 29.67 7.07 -54.18
CA THR A 137 30.76 8.05 -53.93
C THR A 137 30.52 9.37 -53.18
N GLN A 138 31.37 9.51 -52.15
CA GLN A 138 32.07 10.72 -51.68
C GLN A 138 31.22 11.82 -51.02
N ARG A 139 31.75 12.72 -50.18
CA ARG A 139 32.87 12.84 -49.23
C ARG A 139 32.62 14.23 -48.64
N THR A 140 32.88 14.43 -47.34
CA THR A 140 33.27 15.73 -46.72
C THR A 140 32.32 16.93 -46.76
N VAL A 141 32.09 17.59 -45.61
CA VAL A 141 32.71 18.89 -45.21
C VAL A 141 31.90 19.56 -44.08
N ARG A 142 32.64 20.04 -43.07
CA ARG A 142 32.23 20.97 -41.99
C ARG A 142 31.59 22.27 -42.50
N ARG A 143 30.61 22.84 -41.77
CA ARG A 143 30.72 24.23 -41.27
C ARG A 143 29.67 24.62 -40.22
N ARG A 144 30.09 25.58 -39.41
CA ARG A 144 29.45 26.19 -38.22
C ARG A 144 28.43 27.29 -38.56
N HIS A 145 27.66 27.62 -37.52
CA HIS A 145 27.30 28.97 -36.99
C HIS A 145 25.87 29.50 -37.15
N ASN A 146 25.35 29.89 -35.98
CA ASN A 146 24.71 31.15 -35.61
C ASN A 146 23.20 31.41 -35.81
N SER A 147 22.53 31.42 -34.65
CA SER A 147 21.77 32.52 -34.02
C SER A 147 20.45 33.05 -34.61
N SER A 148 19.47 33.02 -33.70
CA SER A 148 18.58 34.11 -33.26
C SER A 148 17.16 34.25 -33.83
N SER A 149 16.24 34.31 -32.84
CA SER A 149 15.09 35.21 -32.70
C SER A 149 13.68 34.73 -33.05
N SER A 150 12.82 34.90 -32.03
CA SER A 150 11.46 35.47 -32.07
C SER A 150 10.25 34.55 -31.75
N THR A 151 9.67 34.84 -30.57
CA THR A 151 8.25 35.08 -30.23
C THR A 151 7.14 34.01 -30.35
N ALA A 152 6.50 33.81 -29.18
CA ALA A 152 5.08 33.60 -28.88
C ALA A 152 4.52 32.14 -28.85
N PRO A 153 3.50 31.89 -28.00
CA PRO A 153 3.44 30.72 -27.12
C PRO A 153 2.65 29.56 -27.72
N ILE A 154 3.11 28.34 -27.46
CA ILE A 154 2.40 27.10 -27.75
C ILE A 154 2.45 26.24 -26.48
N ASP A 155 1.27 25.80 -26.04
CA ASP A 155 1.06 24.78 -25.02
C ASP A 155 2.01 23.57 -25.17
N PRO A 156 2.29 22.85 -24.07
CA PRO A 156 2.39 21.42 -24.21
C PRO A 156 1.56 20.69 -23.15
N LEU A 157 0.37 20.28 -23.58
CA LEU A 157 -0.13 18.93 -23.27
C LEU A 157 0.75 17.90 -24.01
N ASN A 158 0.86 16.73 -23.40
CA ASN A 158 1.47 15.49 -23.91
C ASN A 158 3.00 15.35 -23.86
N LEU A 159 3.46 14.69 -22.79
CA LEU A 159 4.44 13.60 -22.86
C LEU A 159 4.19 12.65 -21.68
N GLN A 160 3.11 11.87 -21.77
CA GLN A 160 3.00 10.61 -21.04
C GLN A 160 3.79 9.55 -21.81
N HIS A 161 5.08 9.44 -21.52
CA HIS A 161 5.78 8.16 -21.62
C HIS A 161 6.13 7.72 -20.20
N ARG A 162 5.15 7.12 -19.52
CA ARG A 162 5.46 6.21 -18.42
C ARG A 162 5.76 4.85 -19.04
N PRO A 163 6.90 4.21 -18.73
CA PRO A 163 7.07 2.82 -19.07
C PRO A 163 6.05 2.03 -18.24
N SER A 164 5.02 1.52 -18.89
CA SER A 164 4.21 0.42 -18.37
C SER A 164 5.14 -0.79 -18.30
N LEU A 165 5.74 -1.02 -17.13
CA LEU A 165 6.51 -2.23 -16.89
C LEU A 165 5.51 -3.38 -16.73
N VAL A 166 5.04 -3.92 -17.85
CA VAL A 166 4.37 -5.22 -17.86
C VAL A 166 5.47 -6.26 -17.65
N LEU A 167 5.75 -6.58 -16.38
CA LEU A 167 6.63 -7.70 -16.04
C LEU A 167 5.94 -8.98 -16.48
N HIS A 168 6.49 -9.61 -17.52
CA HIS A 168 6.16 -10.99 -17.86
C HIS A 168 6.47 -11.90 -16.65
N ARG A 169 5.46 -12.71 -16.30
CA ARG A 169 5.28 -13.51 -15.07
C ARG A 169 6.32 -14.60 -14.74
N ASN A 170 7.52 -14.57 -15.31
CA ASN A 170 8.53 -15.62 -15.09
C ASN A 170 9.88 -15.11 -14.54
N GLY A 171 10.01 -13.82 -14.22
CA GLY A 171 11.23 -13.27 -13.59
C GLY A 171 11.17 -13.36 -12.06
N GLN A 172 12.15 -14.00 -11.43
CA GLN A 172 12.36 -13.97 -9.98
C GLN A 172 12.92 -12.60 -9.56
N ALA A 173 12.13 -11.54 -9.66
CA ALA A 173 12.55 -10.22 -9.19
C ALA A 173 12.86 -10.29 -7.68
N THR A 174 14.14 -10.33 -7.34
CA THR A 174 14.61 -10.27 -5.95
C THR A 174 14.78 -8.82 -5.54
N VAL A 175 14.24 -8.43 -4.40
CA VAL A 175 14.48 -7.10 -3.82
C VAL A 175 15.55 -7.27 -2.76
N GLU A 176 16.71 -6.66 -2.96
CA GLU A 176 17.76 -6.65 -1.94
C GLU A 176 17.47 -5.51 -0.97
N ALA A 177 17.16 -5.85 0.29
CA ALA A 177 17.45 -4.98 1.40
C ALA A 177 18.56 -5.64 2.22
N VAL A 178 19.74 -5.04 2.19
CA VAL A 178 20.92 -5.66 2.81
C VAL A 178 20.98 -5.21 4.26
N GLY A 179 20.75 -6.14 5.19
CA GLY A 179 20.60 -5.79 6.61
C GLY A 179 20.65 -6.95 7.60
N ASN A 180 21.34 -8.04 7.29
CA ASN A 180 21.61 -9.07 8.31
C ASN A 180 22.63 -8.51 9.30
N GLU A 181 22.21 -8.33 10.55
CA GLU A 181 23.13 -8.06 11.67
C GLU A 181 23.96 -9.33 11.92
N THR A 182 25.20 -9.36 11.45
CA THR A 182 26.16 -10.40 11.83
C THR A 182 26.61 -10.14 13.26
N THR A 183 25.95 -10.77 14.24
CA THR A 183 26.46 -10.79 15.62
C THR A 183 27.68 -11.71 15.70
N LEU A 184 28.87 -11.12 15.81
CA LEU A 184 30.04 -11.81 16.35
C LEU A 184 29.77 -12.09 17.83
N VAL A 185 29.70 -13.36 18.18
CA VAL A 185 29.59 -13.82 19.58
C VAL A 185 30.92 -13.56 20.27
N THR A 186 30.95 -12.64 21.24
CA THR A 186 31.98 -12.61 22.28
C THR A 186 31.32 -12.68 23.65
N SER A 187 31.70 -13.70 24.41
CA SER A 187 31.27 -14.00 25.77
C SER A 187 31.89 -13.03 26.79
N PRO A 188 31.34 -12.95 28.03
CA PRO A 188 31.50 -11.79 28.90
C PRO A 188 32.66 -11.94 29.88
N THR A 189 33.39 -10.86 30.14
CA THR A 189 34.17 -10.67 31.38
C THR A 189 34.11 -9.23 31.88
N THR A 190 34.15 -9.16 33.20
CA THR A 190 33.81 -8.09 34.15
C THR A 190 34.78 -6.90 34.25
N ARG A 191 34.23 -5.79 34.79
CA ARG A 191 34.81 -4.71 35.63
C ARG A 191 35.45 -3.46 34.96
N SER A 192 34.70 -2.35 35.11
CA SER A 192 35.03 -1.02 35.70
C SER A 192 36.30 -0.22 35.30
N VAL A 193 36.05 1.11 35.17
CA VAL A 193 36.90 2.30 35.45
C VAL A 193 37.46 3.11 34.25
N SER A 194 36.79 4.25 34.00
CA SER A 194 37.20 5.63 33.67
C SER A 194 38.39 6.07 32.75
N PHE A 195 38.09 7.13 31.97
CA PHE A 195 38.87 8.32 31.53
C PHE A 195 39.84 8.32 30.31
N SER A 196 39.64 9.38 29.50
CA SER A 196 40.58 10.25 28.75
C SER A 196 40.96 9.99 27.27
N PHE A 197 40.79 11.04 26.44
CA PHE A 197 41.49 11.37 25.17
C PHE A 197 42.77 12.19 25.49
N PRO A 198 43.75 12.52 24.58
CA PRO A 198 43.83 12.52 23.08
C PRO A 198 45.25 12.09 22.54
N PRO A 199 45.85 12.53 21.38
CA PRO A 199 45.40 12.93 20.02
C PRO A 199 46.11 12.20 18.81
N ALA A 200 45.45 12.25 17.63
CA ALA A 200 45.93 12.43 16.23
C ALA A 200 47.03 11.58 15.51
N THR A 201 46.58 10.96 14.38
CA THR A 201 47.20 10.84 13.02
C THR A 201 48.18 9.66 12.73
N PRO A 202 48.44 9.28 11.45
CA PRO A 202 47.71 8.19 10.78
C PRO A 202 48.62 7.13 10.12
N THR A 203 48.30 5.85 10.21
CA THR A 203 48.96 4.83 9.37
C THR A 203 47.95 3.90 8.74
N SER A 204 47.95 3.97 7.41
CA SER A 204 47.20 3.12 6.48
C SER A 204 47.74 1.69 6.48
N THR A 205 46.91 0.73 6.83
CA THR A 205 46.99 -0.63 6.29
C THR A 205 45.57 -1.17 6.10
N GLY A 206 45.31 -1.67 4.90
CA GLY A 206 44.00 -1.95 4.38
C GLY A 206 43.24 -3.03 5.14
N THR A 207 41.99 -2.69 5.46
CA THR A 207 40.85 -3.60 5.36
C THR A 207 39.74 -2.77 4.73
N THR A 208 39.37 -3.09 3.49
CA THR A 208 38.21 -2.53 2.81
C THR A 208 36.95 -2.98 3.56
N SER A 209 36.51 -2.16 4.51
CA SER A 209 35.16 -2.24 5.06
C SER A 209 34.21 -1.66 4.01
N THR A 210 33.48 -2.53 3.33
CA THR A 210 32.33 -2.14 2.54
C THR A 210 31.25 -1.63 3.49
N LEU A 211 31.15 -0.31 3.62
CA LEU A 211 30.02 0.38 4.26
C LEU A 211 28.71 -0.10 3.60
N LEU A 212 27.93 -0.88 4.34
CA LEU A 212 26.60 -1.34 3.94
C LEU A 212 25.60 -0.16 3.99
N ASN A 213 25.60 0.64 2.92
CA ASN A 213 25.01 1.98 2.79
C ASN A 213 23.46 2.06 2.67
N ASN A 214 22.71 1.00 3.00
CA ASN A 214 21.26 0.94 2.71
C ASN A 214 20.34 0.96 3.95
N ILE A 215 20.91 1.09 5.16
CA ILE A 215 20.15 1.19 6.42
C ILE A 215 20.77 2.27 7.31
N TYR A 216 19.92 3.06 7.97
CA TYR A 216 20.32 3.82 9.16
C TYR A 216 19.18 3.87 10.17
N THR A 217 19.52 4.22 11.41
CA THR A 217 18.58 4.26 12.52
C THR A 217 18.55 5.65 13.15
N VAL A 218 17.38 6.06 13.61
CA VAL A 218 17.17 7.27 14.40
C VAL A 218 16.75 6.82 15.81
N PRO A 219 17.51 7.16 16.86
CA PRO A 219 17.16 6.76 18.21
C PRO A 219 15.87 7.46 18.65
N ILE A 220 15.03 6.73 19.36
CA ILE A 220 13.89 7.26 20.10
C ILE A 220 14.29 7.31 21.58
N PRO A 221 13.97 8.38 22.32
CA PRO A 221 14.29 8.45 23.75
C PRO A 221 13.85 7.20 24.52
N ASP A 222 14.73 6.72 25.41
CA ASP A 222 14.47 5.55 26.23
C ASP A 222 13.15 5.72 27.01
N GLN A 223 12.28 4.70 26.95
CA GLN A 223 10.91 4.62 27.52
C GLN A 223 9.74 5.05 26.62
N GLN A 224 9.98 5.55 25.41
CA GLN A 224 8.92 5.84 24.43
C GLN A 224 8.83 4.75 23.37
N TYR A 225 7.65 4.14 23.20
CA TYR A 225 7.37 3.25 22.07
C TYR A 225 6.55 4.01 21.01
N VAL A 226 6.84 3.77 19.73
CA VAL A 226 6.10 4.40 18.62
C VAL A 226 4.88 3.56 18.28
N ASN A 227 3.71 4.15 18.52
CA ASN A 227 2.42 3.51 18.27
C ASN A 227 1.80 3.93 16.94
N ALA A 228 2.14 5.14 16.46
CA ALA A 228 1.57 5.73 15.26
C ALA A 228 2.64 6.40 14.41
N LEU A 229 2.58 6.19 13.09
CA LEU A 229 3.54 6.68 12.11
C LEU A 229 2.79 7.10 10.85
N VAL A 230 3.01 8.31 10.36
CA VAL A 230 2.40 8.78 9.10
C VAL A 230 3.31 9.75 8.36
N VAL A 231 3.32 9.65 7.03
CA VAL A 231 4.05 10.58 6.14
C VAL A 231 3.03 11.53 5.50
N CYS A 232 3.40 12.80 5.32
CA CYS A 232 2.56 13.74 4.57
C CYS A 232 2.35 13.24 3.13
N PRO A 233 1.11 12.94 2.69
CA PRO A 233 0.87 12.25 1.43
C PRO A 233 1.21 13.11 0.20
N VAL A 234 0.99 14.43 0.26
CA VAL A 234 1.27 15.35 -0.87
C VAL A 234 2.75 15.51 -1.12
N THR A 235 3.48 15.86 -0.07
CA THR A 235 4.86 16.32 -0.22
C THR A 235 5.86 15.20 -0.01
N GLN A 236 5.48 14.15 0.73
CA GLN A 236 6.39 13.14 1.29
C GLN A 236 7.66 13.77 1.89
N SER A 237 7.51 14.96 2.50
CA SER A 237 8.61 15.76 3.04
C SER A 237 8.63 15.77 4.56
N LYS A 238 7.59 15.24 5.21
CA LYS A 238 7.46 15.21 6.67
C LYS A 238 7.01 13.85 7.15
N LEU A 239 7.63 13.39 8.22
CA LEU A 239 7.26 12.21 8.98
C LEU A 239 6.74 12.64 10.35
N PHE A 240 5.56 12.17 10.71
CA PHE A 240 4.95 12.40 12.01
C PHE A 240 4.94 11.10 12.80
N VAL A 241 5.40 11.19 14.04
CA VAL A 241 5.63 10.06 14.94
C VAL A 241 4.89 10.30 16.24
N GLY A 242 3.94 9.43 16.56
CA GLY A 242 3.18 9.46 17.80
C GLY A 242 3.67 8.39 18.77
N ALA A 243 4.03 8.82 19.97
CA ALA A 243 4.60 7.95 21.01
C ALA A 243 3.59 7.56 22.10
N SER A 244 3.97 6.56 22.89
CA SER A 244 3.19 6.01 24.01
C SER A 244 3.00 6.95 25.19
N ASP A 245 3.79 8.02 25.29
CA ASP A 245 3.69 9.05 26.33
C ASP A 245 2.82 10.25 25.92
N GLY A 246 2.28 10.26 24.70
CA GLY A 246 1.52 11.39 24.16
C GLY A 246 2.35 12.43 23.40
N SER A 247 3.66 12.20 23.27
CA SER A 247 4.56 13.06 22.50
C SER A 247 4.35 12.88 21.00
N LEU A 248 4.31 14.01 20.29
CA LEU A 248 4.27 14.09 18.84
C LEU A 248 5.61 14.64 18.35
N THR A 249 6.35 13.81 17.63
CA THR A 249 7.66 14.16 17.06
C THR A 249 7.55 14.27 15.55
N ILE A 250 8.12 15.35 15.01
CA ILE A 250 8.00 15.69 13.59
C ILE A 250 9.40 15.77 13.00
N TYR A 251 9.63 14.98 11.95
CA TYR A 251 10.86 14.99 11.18
C TYR A 251 10.61 15.55 9.78
N GLU A 252 11.56 16.31 9.27
CA GLU A 252 11.70 16.59 7.85
C GLU A 252 12.42 15.43 7.17
N ILE A 253 11.89 15.00 6.03
CA ILE A 253 12.49 13.97 5.18
C ILE A 253 13.33 14.68 4.13
N ILE A 254 14.64 14.61 4.31
CA ILE A 254 15.62 15.13 3.36
C ILE A 254 15.88 14.04 2.32
N TRP A 255 15.47 14.34 1.09
CA TRP A 255 15.70 13.45 -0.04
C TRP A 255 17.14 13.59 -0.57
N PRO A 256 17.79 12.49 -0.98
CA PRO A 256 19.08 12.57 -1.64
C PRO A 256 18.99 13.40 -2.93
N ALA A 257 20.09 14.08 -3.28
CA ALA A 257 20.20 14.76 -4.56
C ALA A 257 20.12 13.75 -5.72
N ALA A 258 19.65 14.19 -6.90
CA ALA A 258 19.52 13.31 -8.07
C ALA A 258 20.86 12.70 -8.50
N SER A 259 21.97 13.42 -8.32
CA SER A 259 23.33 12.93 -8.56
C SER A 259 23.82 11.91 -7.53
N SER A 260 23.07 11.69 -6.45
CA SER A 260 23.39 10.75 -5.37
C SER A 260 22.18 9.89 -5.01
N ALA A 261 21.42 9.45 -6.01
CA ALA A 261 20.18 8.68 -5.85
C ALA A 261 20.37 7.39 -5.01
N ASP A 262 21.59 6.85 -4.99
CA ASP A 262 21.96 5.67 -4.19
C ASP A 262 22.06 5.90 -2.68
N ARG A 263 21.88 7.13 -2.20
CA ARG A 263 21.94 7.47 -0.77
C ARG A 263 20.57 7.38 -0.10
N LEU A 264 20.56 7.00 1.17
CA LEU A 264 19.34 6.98 2.00
C LEU A 264 18.74 8.37 2.18
N ILE A 265 17.42 8.43 2.37
CA ILE A 265 16.76 9.63 2.90
C ILE A 265 17.31 9.93 4.30
N GLN A 266 17.33 11.18 4.72
CA GLN A 266 17.68 11.56 6.10
C GLN A 266 16.46 12.12 6.83
N LEU A 267 16.31 11.77 8.11
CA LEU A 267 15.27 12.31 8.97
C LEU A 267 15.90 13.40 9.84
N ASN A 268 15.54 14.64 9.58
CA ASN A 268 15.97 15.79 10.36
C ASN A 268 14.89 16.16 11.37
N LEU A 269 15.21 16.22 12.66
CA LEU A 269 14.23 16.57 13.69
C LEU A 269 13.82 18.03 13.54
N LEU A 270 12.55 18.28 13.25
CA LEU A 270 12.00 19.65 13.19
C LEU A 270 11.56 20.13 14.56
N THR A 271 10.73 19.32 15.23
CA THR A 271 10.19 19.65 16.55
C THR A 271 9.66 18.41 17.25
N SER A 272 9.56 18.47 18.57
CA SER A 272 8.91 17.48 19.41
C SER A 272 8.21 18.18 20.55
N PHE A 273 6.96 17.81 20.81
CA PHE A 273 6.17 18.37 21.90
C PHE A 273 5.11 17.38 22.39
N THR A 274 4.67 17.54 23.63
CA THR A 274 3.58 16.74 24.20
C THR A 274 2.24 17.23 23.67
N ALA A 275 1.63 16.47 22.75
CA ALA A 275 0.33 16.80 22.18
C ALA A 275 -0.81 16.29 23.08
N HIS A 276 -0.60 15.15 23.73
CA HIS A 276 -1.60 14.43 24.52
C HIS A 276 -1.05 14.04 25.90
N THR A 277 -1.95 13.75 26.84
CA THR A 277 -1.54 13.33 28.21
C THR A 277 -1.36 11.81 28.34
N LYS A 278 -1.71 11.06 27.29
CA LYS A 278 -1.60 9.59 27.21
C LYS A 278 -1.18 9.17 25.81
N GLU A 279 -0.90 7.89 25.65
CA GLU A 279 -0.48 7.28 24.37
C GLU A 279 -1.31 7.74 23.17
N ILE A 280 -0.61 8.06 22.09
CA ILE A 280 -1.23 8.29 20.78
C ILE A 280 -1.49 6.91 20.16
N ASP A 281 -2.75 6.58 19.89
CA ASP A 281 -3.16 5.31 19.27
C ASP A 281 -2.93 5.33 17.75
N ASP A 282 -3.18 6.48 17.09
CA ASP A 282 -3.13 6.60 15.62
C ASP A 282 -2.97 8.06 15.16
N LEU A 283 -2.45 8.22 13.95
CA LEU A 283 -2.22 9.51 13.27
C LEU A 283 -2.76 9.46 11.84
N ALA A 284 -3.21 10.60 11.32
CA ALA A 284 -3.50 10.76 9.90
C ALA A 284 -3.19 12.18 9.42
N VAL A 285 -2.75 12.30 8.19
CA VAL A 285 -2.58 13.59 7.50
C VAL A 285 -3.58 13.64 6.35
N ASP A 286 -4.24 14.77 6.19
CA ASP A 286 -5.21 14.94 5.11
C ASP A 286 -4.53 14.86 3.72
N PRO A 287 -5.30 14.57 2.67
CA PRO A 287 -4.77 14.42 1.33
C PRO A 287 -4.06 15.65 0.77
N PHE A 288 -4.26 16.84 1.34
CA PHE A 288 -3.66 18.10 0.90
C PHE A 288 -2.51 18.56 1.81
N GLY A 289 -2.28 17.89 2.95
CA GLY A 289 -1.21 18.25 3.88
C GLY A 289 -1.46 19.53 4.67
N ASN A 290 -2.72 19.90 4.85
CA ASN A 290 -3.19 21.02 5.67
C ASN A 290 -3.37 20.62 7.14
N TRP A 291 -3.96 19.44 7.39
CA TRP A 291 -4.39 18.97 8.69
C TRP A 291 -3.66 17.69 9.11
N LEU A 292 -3.13 17.71 10.32
CA LEU A 292 -2.64 16.55 11.05
C LEU A 292 -3.67 16.21 12.13
N ILE A 293 -4.13 14.97 12.16
CA ILE A 293 -5.05 14.46 13.17
C ILE A 293 -4.31 13.46 14.06
N SER A 294 -4.40 13.66 15.37
CA SER A 294 -3.87 12.74 16.37
C SER A 294 -4.95 12.21 17.30
N VAL A 295 -4.96 10.90 17.53
CA VAL A 295 -5.93 10.19 18.37
C VAL A 295 -5.20 9.63 19.59
N SER A 296 -5.72 9.86 20.80
CA SER A 296 -5.10 9.39 22.05
C SER A 296 -6.06 8.71 23.01
N ARG A 297 -5.50 7.93 23.94
CA ARG A 297 -6.21 7.33 25.09
C ARG A 297 -6.68 8.34 26.13
N ASP A 298 -6.27 9.61 26.02
CA ASP A 298 -6.80 10.69 26.85
C ASP A 298 -8.22 11.11 26.45
N LEU A 299 -8.82 10.43 25.47
CA LEU A 299 -10.16 10.67 24.92
C LEU A 299 -10.25 11.94 24.08
N LEU A 300 -9.11 12.50 23.66
CA LEU A 300 -9.07 13.64 22.74
C LEU A 300 -8.64 13.19 21.35
N VAL A 301 -9.20 13.85 20.35
CA VAL A 301 -8.73 13.79 18.96
C VAL A 301 -8.41 15.20 18.52
N GLN A 302 -7.13 15.52 18.43
CA GLN A 302 -6.67 16.86 18.11
C GLN A 302 -6.51 17.01 16.60
N ILE A 303 -6.92 18.17 16.09
CA ILE A 303 -6.69 18.61 14.72
C ILE A 303 -5.69 19.75 14.77
N ARG A 304 -4.58 19.60 14.08
CA ARG A 304 -3.45 20.53 14.06
C ARG A 304 -3.09 20.90 12.65
N GLN A 305 -2.47 22.06 12.47
CA GLN A 305 -1.84 22.39 11.19
C GLN A 305 -0.69 21.40 10.90
N CYS A 306 -0.56 21.00 9.65
CA CYS A 306 0.52 20.13 9.16
C CYS A 306 1.76 20.94 8.69
N SER A 307 1.72 22.26 8.82
CA SER A 307 2.84 23.19 8.68
C SER A 307 3.26 23.77 10.02
N PRO A 308 4.55 24.15 10.19
CA PRO A 308 4.98 24.96 11.32
C PRO A 308 4.08 26.20 11.48
N PRO A 309 3.70 26.58 12.71
CA PRO A 309 4.17 26.08 14.00
C PRO A 309 3.50 24.78 14.52
N PHE A 310 2.66 24.11 13.72
CA PHE A 310 1.91 22.89 14.10
C PHE A 310 0.87 23.14 15.22
N ASP A 311 0.31 24.34 15.21
CA ASP A 311 -0.68 24.77 16.20
C ASP A 311 -1.94 23.92 16.16
N LYS A 312 -2.51 23.77 17.35
CA LYS A 312 -3.82 23.14 17.53
C LYS A 312 -4.91 24.05 16.97
N HIS A 313 -5.70 23.50 16.06
CA HIS A 313 -6.86 24.16 15.50
C HIS A 313 -8.11 23.89 16.34
N CYS A 314 -8.46 22.61 16.55
CA CYS A 314 -9.62 22.20 17.33
C CYS A 314 -9.52 20.73 17.77
N ASP A 315 -10.55 20.26 18.48
CA ASP A 315 -10.75 18.85 18.82
C ASP A 315 -12.02 18.32 18.15
N LEU A 316 -12.06 17.02 17.83
CA LEU A 316 -13.33 16.37 17.51
C LEU A 316 -14.17 16.23 18.78
N ASP A 317 -15.43 16.68 18.72
CA ASP A 317 -16.36 16.51 19.82
C ASP A 317 -16.86 15.05 19.90
N LEU A 318 -16.39 14.31 20.90
CA LEU A 318 -16.85 12.93 21.15
C LEU A 318 -18.14 12.87 21.96
N ASN A 319 -18.54 13.95 22.65
CA ASN A 319 -19.72 13.95 23.50
C ASN A 319 -21.00 13.81 22.69
N GLN A 320 -20.97 14.18 21.40
CA GLN A 320 -22.07 13.93 20.47
C GLN A 320 -22.46 12.45 20.32
N PHE A 321 -21.56 11.52 20.69
CA PHE A 321 -21.82 10.08 20.67
C PHE A 321 -22.33 9.53 22.01
N GLY A 322 -22.67 10.41 22.94
CA GLY A 322 -23.20 10.06 24.26
C GLY A 322 -22.15 10.19 25.36
N VAL A 323 -22.64 10.52 26.55
CA VAL A 323 -21.83 10.77 27.73
C VAL A 323 -22.28 9.90 28.89
N SER A 324 -21.33 9.43 29.71
CA SER A 324 -21.63 8.71 30.94
C SER A 324 -22.16 9.66 32.01
N LYS A 325 -23.27 9.26 32.63
CA LYS A 325 -23.91 10.00 33.72
C LYS A 325 -23.45 9.56 35.12
N THR A 326 -22.55 8.58 35.21
CA THR A 326 -22.20 7.90 36.48
C THR A 326 -21.05 8.55 37.25
N THR A 327 -20.32 9.48 36.65
CA THR A 327 -19.21 10.21 37.28
C THR A 327 -19.54 11.69 37.47
N THR A 328 -18.97 12.29 38.51
CA THR A 328 -18.98 13.75 38.77
C THR A 328 -18.41 14.59 37.62
N ALA A 329 -17.65 13.99 36.71
CA ALA A 329 -17.20 14.57 35.45
C ALA A 329 -17.87 13.90 34.25
N VAL A 330 -18.40 14.71 33.33
CA VAL A 330 -18.97 14.27 32.05
C VAL A 330 -17.85 13.67 31.20
N LYS A 331 -17.95 12.37 30.90
CA LYS A 331 -17.00 11.64 30.04
C LYS A 331 -17.72 11.03 28.85
N PRO A 332 -17.14 11.02 27.65
CA PRO A 332 -17.75 10.40 26.48
C PRO A 332 -17.84 8.88 26.67
N LEU A 333 -18.92 8.25 26.20
CA LEU A 333 -19.10 6.79 26.24
C LEU A 333 -18.16 6.05 25.29
N TYR A 334 -17.71 6.76 24.26
CA TYR A 334 -16.89 6.23 23.19
C TYR A 334 -15.56 6.96 23.12
N ARG A 335 -14.58 6.27 22.52
CA ARG A 335 -13.32 6.87 22.10
C ARG A 335 -13.05 6.51 20.65
N ILE A 336 -12.27 7.34 19.97
CA ILE A 336 -11.74 7.01 18.65
C ILE A 336 -10.45 6.19 18.84
N ARG A 337 -10.22 5.20 17.98
CA ARG A 337 -8.98 4.39 17.99
C ARG A 337 -8.18 4.52 16.69
N HIS A 338 -8.86 4.58 15.55
CA HIS A 338 -8.22 4.67 14.25
C HIS A 338 -8.70 5.89 13.49
N VAL A 339 -7.84 6.44 12.65
CA VAL A 339 -8.12 7.60 11.81
C VAL A 339 -7.49 7.44 10.42
N ARG A 340 -8.27 7.56 9.35
CA ARG A 340 -7.78 7.44 7.97
C ARG A 340 -8.50 8.42 7.06
N PHE A 341 -7.81 8.99 6.09
CA PHE A 341 -8.42 9.79 5.03
C PHE A 341 -8.66 8.94 3.78
N GLY A 342 -9.75 9.21 3.08
CA GLY A 342 -10.03 8.68 1.75
C GLY A 342 -10.40 9.79 0.79
N ILE A 343 -9.83 9.75 -0.42
CA ILE A 343 -10.13 10.68 -1.50
C ILE A 343 -11.20 10.03 -2.37
N SER A 344 -12.38 10.63 -2.43
CA SER A 344 -13.43 10.19 -3.34
C SER A 344 -13.31 10.96 -4.66
N PRO A 345 -13.01 10.29 -5.78
CA PRO A 345 -13.00 10.95 -7.08
C PRO A 345 -14.44 11.39 -7.41
N SER A 346 -14.66 12.70 -7.50
CA SER A 346 -15.94 13.26 -7.92
C SER A 346 -16.13 13.04 -9.42
N SER A 347 -17.25 12.45 -9.83
CA SER A 347 -17.61 12.31 -11.25
C SER A 347 -18.06 13.62 -11.91
N SER A 348 -18.29 14.69 -11.13
CA SER A 348 -19.08 15.85 -11.60
C SER A 348 -18.47 17.22 -11.26
N SER A 349 -17.37 17.28 -10.50
CA SER A 349 -16.72 18.54 -10.13
C SER A 349 -15.21 18.40 -10.23
N SER A 350 -14.54 19.42 -10.77
CA SER A 350 -13.08 19.54 -10.85
C SER A 350 -12.35 19.42 -9.50
N ASN A 351 -13.08 19.41 -8.39
CA ASN A 351 -12.53 19.29 -7.04
C ASN A 351 -12.76 17.87 -6.50
N ALA A 352 -11.67 17.16 -6.21
CA ALA A 352 -11.70 15.91 -5.48
C ALA A 352 -12.26 16.14 -4.07
N SER A 353 -13.27 15.36 -3.67
CA SER A 353 -13.78 15.38 -2.31
C SER A 353 -12.97 14.41 -1.46
N TYR A 354 -12.80 14.71 -0.18
CA TYR A 354 -12.15 13.81 0.74
C TYR A 354 -12.95 13.68 2.02
N TYR A 355 -12.84 12.50 2.63
CA TYR A 355 -13.55 12.16 3.85
C TYR A 355 -12.58 11.60 4.87
N LEU A 356 -12.85 11.90 6.13
CA LEU A 356 -12.17 11.31 7.26
C LEU A 356 -12.99 10.12 7.75
N TYR A 357 -12.32 8.99 8.00
CA TYR A 357 -12.92 7.78 8.56
C TYR A 357 -12.29 7.51 9.91
N THR A 358 -13.14 7.25 10.91
CA THR A 358 -12.68 6.92 12.26
C THR A 358 -13.38 5.69 12.78
N SER A 359 -12.67 4.88 13.57
CA SER A 359 -13.29 3.82 14.36
C SER A 359 -13.70 4.37 15.73
N LEU A 360 -14.99 4.27 16.04
CA LEU A 360 -15.57 4.67 17.31
C LEU A 360 -15.85 3.41 18.13
N ILE A 361 -15.12 3.24 19.23
CA ILE A 361 -15.19 2.05 20.08
C ILE A 361 -15.62 2.41 21.51
N PRO A 362 -16.35 1.52 22.21
CA PRO A 362 -16.72 1.74 23.60
C PRO A 362 -15.50 1.98 24.50
N GLN A 363 -15.60 2.93 25.42
CA GLN A 363 -14.53 3.21 26.38
C GLN A 363 -14.39 2.07 27.39
N SER A 364 -15.52 1.65 27.98
CA SER A 364 -15.62 0.54 28.90
C SER A 364 -15.97 -0.75 28.14
N VAL A 365 -15.26 -1.84 28.45
CA VAL A 365 -15.56 -3.16 27.90
C VAL A 365 -16.82 -3.78 28.53
N ALA A 366 -17.20 -3.33 29.73
CA ALA A 366 -18.41 -3.80 30.41
C ALA A 366 -19.68 -3.26 29.75
N ASP A 367 -19.59 -2.10 29.13
CA ASP A 367 -20.69 -1.49 28.42
C ASP A 367 -20.81 -2.26 27.10
N LYS A 368 -21.81 -3.14 26.99
CA LYS A 368 -22.11 -3.97 25.79
C LYS A 368 -22.59 -3.11 24.61
N LEU A 369 -21.83 -2.08 24.30
CA LEU A 369 -22.09 -1.07 23.29
C LEU A 369 -21.50 -1.53 21.95
N VAL A 370 -22.20 -1.17 20.89
CA VAL A 370 -21.77 -1.46 19.52
C VAL A 370 -20.66 -0.50 19.11
N SER A 371 -19.65 -0.99 18.39
CA SER A 371 -18.63 -0.18 17.72
C SER A 371 -19.16 0.37 16.40
N TYR A 372 -18.69 1.56 16.00
CA TYR A 372 -19.11 2.22 14.77
C TYR A 372 -17.92 2.60 13.89
N VAL A 373 -18.11 2.55 12.58
CA VAL A 373 -17.30 3.32 11.64
C VAL A 373 -18.03 4.64 11.37
N VAL A 374 -17.30 5.76 11.49
CA VAL A 374 -17.84 7.10 11.33
C VAL A 374 -17.12 7.78 10.18
N GLN A 375 -17.89 8.37 9.26
CA GLN A 375 -17.39 9.18 8.18
C GLN A 375 -17.67 10.66 8.48
N TRP A 376 -16.64 11.48 8.34
CA TRP A 376 -16.69 12.92 8.59
C TRP A 376 -16.36 13.68 7.32
N THR A 377 -16.90 14.89 7.22
CA THR A 377 -16.62 15.84 6.14
C THR A 377 -16.18 17.16 6.74
N GLU A 378 -15.27 17.84 6.06
CA GLU A 378 -14.82 19.18 6.44
C GLU A 378 -15.84 20.21 5.95
N ASN A 379 -16.31 21.07 6.85
CA ASN A 379 -17.18 22.19 6.49
C ASN A 379 -16.35 23.42 6.06
N LYS A 380 -17.03 24.48 5.58
CA LYS A 380 -16.36 25.73 5.14
C LYS A 380 -15.56 26.44 6.24
N LYS A 381 -15.77 26.10 7.52
CA LYS A 381 -15.05 26.65 8.67
C LYS A 381 -13.89 25.73 9.12
N HIS A 382 -13.50 24.75 8.30
CA HIS A 382 -12.46 23.77 8.62
C HIS A 382 -12.75 22.90 9.84
N GLN A 383 -14.05 22.70 10.14
CA GLN A 383 -14.48 21.79 11.20
C GLN A 383 -14.97 20.48 10.59
N PHE A 384 -14.58 19.38 11.20
CA PHE A 384 -15.03 18.05 10.78
C PHE A 384 -16.37 17.72 11.44
N VAL A 385 -17.39 17.55 10.61
CA VAL A 385 -18.75 17.18 11.04
C VAL A 385 -19.09 15.78 10.58
N VAL A 386 -19.89 15.07 11.38
CA VAL A 386 -20.32 13.70 11.06
C VAL A 386 -21.22 13.74 9.84
N ARG A 387 -20.80 13.08 8.75
CA ARG A 387 -21.64 12.86 7.56
C ARG A 387 -22.56 11.67 7.78
N GLN A 388 -21.99 10.56 8.24
CA GLN A 388 -22.73 9.32 8.52
C GLN A 388 -21.94 8.39 9.44
N ARG A 389 -22.65 7.44 10.06
CA ARG A 389 -22.05 6.37 10.86
C ARG A 389 -22.74 5.04 10.60
N ARG A 390 -21.99 3.95 10.72
CA ARG A 390 -22.50 2.58 10.55
C ARG A 390 -22.10 1.73 11.75
N ALA A 391 -23.08 1.06 12.34
CA ALA A 391 -22.86 0.02 13.35
C ALA A 391 -22.08 -1.15 12.73
N VAL A 392 -21.03 -1.62 13.41
CA VAL A 392 -20.15 -2.68 12.93
C VAL A 392 -20.41 -3.98 13.69
N SER A 393 -20.04 -4.02 14.97
CA SER A 393 -20.18 -5.21 15.83
C SER A 393 -20.12 -4.82 17.31
N LEU A 394 -20.49 -5.74 18.20
CA LEU A 394 -20.26 -5.60 19.65
C LEU A 394 -18.78 -5.75 20.02
N ASP A 395 -18.04 -6.51 19.21
CA ASP A 395 -16.59 -6.59 19.28
C ASP A 395 -15.96 -5.21 18.99
N ARG A 396 -14.83 -4.91 19.63
CA ARG A 396 -14.15 -3.64 19.39
C ARG A 396 -13.43 -3.69 18.06
N ILE A 397 -13.57 -2.62 17.28
CA ILE A 397 -12.77 -2.44 16.06
C ILE A 397 -11.29 -2.41 16.44
N SER A 398 -10.50 -3.28 15.83
CA SER A 398 -9.07 -3.45 16.08
C SER A 398 -8.19 -2.95 14.94
N ALA A 399 -8.73 -2.85 13.72
CA ALA A 399 -8.05 -2.33 12.53
C ALA A 399 -9.03 -1.56 11.62
N LEU A 400 -8.52 -0.56 10.90
CA LEU A 400 -9.27 0.25 9.93
C LEU A 400 -8.36 0.61 8.75
N ALA A 401 -8.83 0.34 7.53
CA ALA A 401 -8.14 0.72 6.30
C ALA A 401 -9.12 1.39 5.33
N VAL A 402 -8.62 2.29 4.49
CA VAL A 402 -9.37 2.94 3.43
C VAL A 402 -8.67 2.66 2.10
N SER A 403 -9.43 2.36 1.05
CA SER A 403 -8.85 2.04 -0.25
C SER A 403 -8.21 3.27 -0.90
N ASN A 404 -7.23 3.06 -1.78
CA ASN A 404 -6.53 4.16 -2.46
C ASN A 404 -7.45 5.00 -3.35
N CYS A 405 -8.54 4.42 -3.87
CA CYS A 405 -9.56 5.16 -4.61
C CYS A 405 -10.60 5.83 -3.71
N GLY A 406 -10.49 5.67 -2.38
CA GLY A 406 -11.41 6.19 -1.38
C GLY A 406 -12.84 5.69 -1.49
N GLN A 407 -13.12 4.68 -2.32
CA GLN A 407 -14.46 4.13 -2.53
C GLN A 407 -14.84 3.06 -1.50
N TYR A 408 -13.85 2.45 -0.83
CA TYR A 408 -14.08 1.37 0.13
C TYR A 408 -13.38 1.65 1.45
N VAL A 409 -14.01 1.20 2.54
CA VAL A 409 -13.43 1.19 3.88
C VAL A 409 -13.56 -0.23 4.44
N SER A 410 -12.47 -0.73 5.02
CA SER A 410 -12.44 -2.06 5.64
C SER A 410 -12.17 -1.95 7.13
N VAL A 411 -12.83 -2.83 7.88
CA VAL A 411 -12.80 -2.86 9.34
C VAL A 411 -12.52 -4.29 9.80
N GLY A 412 -11.57 -4.43 10.72
CA GLY A 412 -11.27 -5.66 11.43
C GLY A 412 -11.68 -5.51 12.90
N ASP A 413 -12.24 -6.54 13.50
CA ASP A 413 -12.63 -6.51 14.91
C ASP A 413 -11.82 -7.46 15.81
N SER A 414 -12.01 -7.30 17.11
CA SER A 414 -11.35 -8.11 18.13
C SER A 414 -11.72 -9.60 18.09
N GLY A 415 -12.81 -9.94 17.40
CA GLY A 415 -13.23 -11.32 17.18
C GLY A 415 -12.61 -11.97 15.95
N GLY A 416 -11.83 -11.25 15.14
CA GLY A 416 -11.24 -11.78 13.90
C GLY A 416 -12.14 -11.68 12.68
N CYS A 417 -13.21 -10.90 12.75
CA CYS A 417 -14.08 -10.63 11.61
C CYS A 417 -13.59 -9.43 10.80
N VAL A 418 -13.61 -9.59 9.47
CA VAL A 418 -13.27 -8.56 8.49
C VAL A 418 -14.53 -8.16 7.73
N ARG A 419 -14.78 -6.86 7.64
CA ARG A 419 -15.93 -6.29 6.94
C ARG A 419 -15.49 -5.19 5.98
N ILE A 420 -16.06 -5.18 4.77
CA ILE A 420 -15.78 -4.17 3.75
C ILE A 420 -17.07 -3.41 3.47
N TYR A 421 -16.98 -2.08 3.46
CA TYR A 421 -18.08 -1.17 3.21
C TYR A 421 -17.78 -0.27 2.00
N GLU A 422 -18.80 -0.01 1.21
CA GLU A 422 -18.81 1.09 0.25
C GLU A 422 -18.93 2.43 0.99
N THR A 423 -18.15 3.42 0.57
CA THR A 423 -18.03 4.71 1.28
C THR A 423 -19.16 5.71 1.05
N ASP A 424 -19.94 5.59 -0.04
CA ASP A 424 -21.01 6.56 -0.32
C ASP A 424 -22.09 6.52 0.78
N ARG A 425 -22.55 5.31 1.13
CA ARG A 425 -23.62 5.07 2.13
C ARG A 425 -23.18 4.23 3.34
N LEU A 426 -21.88 3.95 3.47
CA LEU A 426 -21.35 2.96 4.41
C LEU A 426 -22.13 1.63 4.32
N LYS A 427 -22.42 1.17 3.10
CA LYS A 427 -23.15 -0.08 2.85
C LYS A 427 -22.17 -1.24 2.98
N MET A 428 -22.50 -2.23 3.81
CA MET A 428 -21.68 -3.43 3.94
C MET A 428 -21.77 -4.26 2.66
N LEU A 429 -20.62 -4.55 2.07
CA LEU A 429 -20.49 -5.38 0.86
C LEU A 429 -20.01 -6.79 1.20
N TYR A 430 -19.25 -6.91 2.29
CA TYR A 430 -18.52 -8.12 2.66
C TYR A 430 -18.48 -8.27 4.18
N GLU A 431 -18.64 -9.50 4.66
CA GLU A 431 -18.40 -9.91 6.05
C GLU A 431 -17.86 -11.34 6.07
N HIS A 432 -16.73 -11.56 6.75
CA HIS A 432 -16.21 -12.90 6.98
C HIS A 432 -15.30 -12.95 8.21
N ARG A 433 -15.49 -13.98 9.04
CA ARG A 433 -14.59 -14.29 10.16
C ARG A 433 -13.44 -15.18 9.70
N ALA A 434 -12.36 -14.55 9.24
CA ALA A 434 -11.16 -15.25 8.78
C ALA A 434 -10.21 -15.66 9.91
N HIS A 435 -10.18 -14.89 11.00
CA HIS A 435 -9.19 -15.07 12.06
C HIS A 435 -9.83 -15.62 13.34
N SER A 436 -9.03 -16.35 14.12
CA SER A 436 -9.45 -16.90 15.41
C SER A 436 -9.38 -15.87 16.55
N ILE A 437 -8.57 -14.83 16.38
CA ILE A 437 -8.39 -13.72 17.31
C ILE A 437 -8.41 -12.39 16.56
N PHE A 438 -8.21 -11.29 17.29
CA PHE A 438 -8.29 -9.93 16.76
C PHE A 438 -7.46 -9.71 15.49
N VAL A 439 -8.04 -9.00 14.53
CA VAL A 439 -7.33 -8.55 13.32
C VAL A 439 -6.32 -7.48 13.73
N THR A 440 -5.04 -7.67 13.41
CA THR A 440 -3.96 -6.74 13.82
C THR A 440 -3.86 -5.55 12.89
N ASP A 441 -3.96 -5.78 11.57
CA ASP A 441 -3.92 -4.72 10.57
C ASP A 441 -4.60 -5.15 9.26
N LEU A 442 -4.92 -4.16 8.41
CA LEU A 442 -5.61 -4.34 7.14
C LEU A 442 -4.95 -3.50 6.05
N ALA A 443 -4.87 -4.03 4.84
CA ALA A 443 -4.39 -3.28 3.68
C ALA A 443 -5.20 -3.59 2.43
N PHE A 444 -5.59 -2.55 1.68
CA PHE A 444 -6.16 -2.75 0.35
C PHE A 444 -5.07 -3.12 -0.64
N MET A 445 -5.36 -4.09 -1.52
CA MET A 445 -4.51 -4.35 -2.70
C MET A 445 -4.62 -3.17 -3.68
N LEU A 446 -3.54 -2.87 -4.39
CA LEU A 446 -3.55 -1.82 -5.39
C LEU A 446 -4.41 -2.24 -6.59
N ARG A 447 -5.24 -1.32 -7.11
CA ARG A 447 -6.22 -1.62 -8.16
C ARG A 447 -5.59 -2.17 -9.45
N GLU A 448 -4.37 -1.75 -9.78
CA GLU A 448 -3.65 -2.21 -10.97
C GLU A 448 -3.33 -3.72 -10.92
N GLU A 449 -3.19 -4.30 -9.71
CA GLU A 449 -2.93 -5.72 -9.51
C GLU A 449 -4.19 -6.58 -9.50
N ASN A 450 -5.37 -5.96 -9.43
CA ASN A 450 -6.60 -6.67 -9.15
C ASN A 450 -7.80 -6.15 -9.96
N TYR A 451 -7.82 -6.53 -11.22
CA TYR A 451 -8.85 -6.13 -12.19
C TYR A 451 -10.08 -7.04 -12.22
N LEU A 452 -10.01 -8.24 -11.61
CA LEU A 452 -11.14 -9.18 -11.59
C LEU A 452 -12.13 -8.88 -10.47
N TYR A 453 -11.62 -8.39 -9.33
CA TYR A 453 -12.45 -8.03 -8.19
C TYR A 453 -12.75 -6.53 -8.18
N GLU A 454 -13.89 -6.16 -7.61
CA GLU A 454 -14.24 -4.75 -7.39
C GLU A 454 -13.29 -4.12 -6.37
N THR A 455 -12.98 -4.88 -5.32
CA THR A 455 -11.93 -4.55 -4.36
C THR A 455 -11.44 -5.80 -3.64
N SER A 456 -10.21 -5.74 -3.14
CA SER A 456 -9.66 -6.77 -2.26
C SER A 456 -8.88 -6.19 -1.10
N VAL A 457 -9.03 -6.85 0.04
CA VAL A 457 -8.40 -6.47 1.30
C VAL A 457 -7.58 -7.64 1.81
N LEU A 458 -6.37 -7.35 2.25
CA LEU A 458 -5.51 -8.25 2.99
C LEU A 458 -5.73 -8.05 4.47
N SER A 459 -5.80 -9.15 5.20
CA SER A 459 -5.90 -9.13 6.66
C SER A 459 -4.81 -9.99 7.28
N ILE A 460 -4.27 -9.47 8.39
CA ILE A 460 -3.32 -10.18 9.23
C ILE A 460 -3.83 -10.18 10.67
N SER A 461 -3.42 -11.18 11.43
CA SER A 461 -3.74 -11.30 12.85
C SER A 461 -2.60 -11.96 13.60
N ALA A 462 -2.60 -11.80 14.92
CA ALA A 462 -1.67 -12.48 15.81
C ALA A 462 -1.84 -14.01 15.81
N ASP A 463 -2.88 -14.55 15.16
CA ASP A 463 -3.00 -15.99 14.83
C ASP A 463 -2.04 -16.46 13.74
N LYS A 464 -1.17 -15.56 13.25
CA LYS A 464 -0.15 -15.78 12.22
C LYS A 464 -0.68 -16.00 10.82
N ASN A 465 -1.99 -15.90 10.60
CA ASN A 465 -2.54 -16.13 9.27
C ASN A 465 -2.61 -14.84 8.45
N LEU A 466 -2.39 -14.97 7.15
CA LEU A 466 -2.62 -13.94 6.14
C LEU A 466 -3.75 -14.41 5.22
N TYR A 467 -4.80 -13.59 5.10
CA TYR A 467 -5.93 -13.84 4.21
C TYR A 467 -6.09 -12.71 3.19
N VAL A 468 -6.74 -13.03 2.08
CA VAL A 468 -7.31 -12.05 1.16
C VAL A 468 -8.82 -12.18 1.10
N HIS A 469 -9.49 -11.04 1.10
CA HIS A 469 -10.94 -10.89 1.05
C HIS A 469 -11.32 -10.20 -0.24
N ASN A 470 -12.03 -10.90 -1.12
CA ASN A 470 -12.39 -10.42 -2.44
C ASN A 470 -13.88 -10.06 -2.51
N VAL A 471 -14.16 -8.87 -3.03
CA VAL A 471 -15.52 -8.44 -3.40
C VAL A 471 -15.65 -8.55 -4.90
N ILE A 472 -16.50 -9.44 -5.38
CA ILE A 472 -16.69 -9.65 -6.83
C ILE A 472 -17.46 -8.47 -7.44
N LYS A 473 -16.98 -8.02 -8.60
CA LYS A 473 -17.67 -7.02 -9.40
C LYS A 473 -18.97 -7.61 -9.92
N CYS A 474 -20.11 -7.11 -9.44
CA CYS A 474 -21.40 -7.47 -10.00
C CYS A 474 -21.53 -6.83 -11.39
N VAL A 475 -21.13 -7.54 -12.44
CA VAL A 475 -21.41 -7.13 -13.81
C VAL A 475 -22.87 -7.49 -14.08
N ILE A 476 -23.74 -6.48 -14.15
CA ILE A 476 -24.99 -6.64 -14.87
C ILE A 476 -24.57 -6.80 -16.34
N GLU A 477 -24.68 -8.00 -16.87
CA GLU A 477 -24.26 -8.33 -18.23
C GLU A 477 -25.09 -7.53 -19.24
N THR A 478 -24.52 -6.46 -19.79
CA THR A 478 -24.95 -5.96 -21.08
C THR A 478 -24.12 -6.66 -22.17
N PRO A 479 -24.72 -7.08 -23.30
CA PRO A 479 -24.04 -7.85 -24.35
C PRO A 479 -22.75 -7.22 -24.88
N GLU A 480 -22.63 -5.89 -24.81
CA GLU A 480 -21.45 -5.12 -25.25
C GLU A 480 -20.20 -5.37 -24.40
N VAL A 481 -20.34 -5.74 -23.12
CA VAL A 481 -19.21 -6.01 -22.22
C VAL A 481 -18.59 -7.37 -22.51
N ILE A 482 -19.41 -8.35 -22.91
CA ILE A 482 -18.94 -9.67 -23.37
C ILE A 482 -18.07 -9.49 -24.62
N GLU A 483 -18.49 -8.62 -25.55
CA GLU A 483 -17.70 -8.28 -26.73
C GLU A 483 -16.37 -7.58 -26.40
N PHE A 484 -16.35 -6.73 -25.37
CA PHE A 484 -15.13 -6.05 -24.91
C PHE A 484 -14.11 -7.04 -24.31
N PHE A 485 -14.55 -8.05 -23.55
CA PHE A 485 -13.68 -9.11 -23.04
C PHE A 485 -13.23 -10.08 -24.14
N ALA A 486 -14.09 -10.38 -25.12
CA ALA A 486 -13.74 -11.21 -26.28
C ALA A 486 -12.69 -10.55 -27.20
N LYS A 487 -12.77 -9.22 -27.41
CA LYS A 487 -11.84 -8.47 -28.29
C LYS A 487 -10.42 -8.32 -27.72
N ARG A 488 -10.21 -8.53 -26.40
CA ARG A 488 -8.88 -8.48 -25.76
C ARG A 488 -8.16 -9.82 -25.65
N GLN A 489 -8.74 -10.92 -26.14
CA GLN A 489 -8.03 -12.19 -26.31
C GLN A 489 -7.80 -12.54 -27.78
N PRO A 490 -6.88 -11.88 -28.51
CA PRO A 490 -6.31 -12.49 -29.70
C PRO A 490 -5.15 -13.37 -29.24
N VAL A 491 -5.25 -14.69 -29.44
CA VAL A 491 -4.16 -15.64 -29.78
C VAL A 491 -4.45 -17.08 -29.31
N GLN A 492 -5.32 -17.35 -28.33
CA GLN A 492 -5.55 -18.75 -27.90
C GLN A 492 -6.80 -19.42 -28.48
N LEU A 493 -7.74 -18.68 -29.06
CA LEU A 493 -8.97 -19.26 -29.60
C LEU A 493 -8.84 -19.73 -31.07
N TRP A 494 -7.85 -19.24 -31.82
CA TRP A 494 -7.69 -19.59 -33.24
C TRP A 494 -6.99 -20.95 -33.46
N ASN A 495 -6.09 -21.35 -32.56
CA ASN A 495 -5.36 -22.62 -32.71
C ASN A 495 -6.21 -23.86 -32.34
N ARG A 496 -7.28 -23.70 -31.56
CA ARG A 496 -8.18 -24.82 -31.20
C ARG A 496 -9.24 -25.16 -32.24
N LEU A 497 -9.45 -24.31 -33.25
CA LEU A 497 -10.37 -24.61 -34.37
C LEU A 497 -9.66 -25.26 -35.57
N ALA A 498 -8.33 -25.28 -35.59
CA ALA A 498 -7.52 -25.89 -36.64
C ALA A 498 -7.06 -27.33 -36.32
N GLU A 499 -7.25 -27.81 -35.09
CA GLU A 499 -6.82 -29.15 -34.64
C GLU A 499 -7.95 -30.18 -34.51
N SER A 500 -9.19 -29.86 -34.94
CA SER A 500 -10.34 -30.77 -34.82
C SER A 500 -11.08 -31.07 -36.12
N SER A 501 -10.36 -31.20 -37.25
CA SER A 501 -10.97 -31.61 -38.52
C SER A 501 -10.28 -32.83 -39.14
N ASP A 502 -10.45 -33.99 -38.52
CA ASP A 502 -10.43 -35.28 -39.21
C ASP A 502 -11.88 -35.70 -39.52
N VAL A 503 -12.49 -35.10 -40.55
CA VAL A 503 -13.66 -35.71 -41.20
C VAL A 503 -13.57 -35.49 -42.71
N ASN A 504 -13.59 -36.61 -43.39
CA ASN A 504 -13.51 -36.81 -44.84
C ASN A 504 -14.59 -36.02 -45.59
N LEU A 505 -14.17 -35.27 -46.61
CA LEU A 505 -15.04 -34.64 -47.61
C LEU A 505 -15.62 -35.71 -48.53
N ASN A 506 -16.94 -35.88 -48.55
CA ASN A 506 -17.65 -36.33 -49.75
C ASN A 506 -19.13 -35.93 -49.68
N GLY A 507 -19.51 -35.01 -50.57
CA GLY A 507 -20.88 -34.82 -51.05
C GLY A 507 -21.86 -34.12 -50.10
N ILE A 508 -22.16 -32.86 -50.37
CA ILE A 508 -23.52 -32.36 -50.68
C ILE A 508 -23.41 -30.84 -50.92
N SER A 509 -23.95 -30.44 -52.06
CA SER A 509 -24.08 -29.09 -52.56
C SER A 509 -25.14 -28.28 -51.81
N SER A 510 -25.04 -26.95 -51.99
CA SER A 510 -26.08 -25.91 -51.83
C SER A 510 -26.50 -25.49 -50.41
N ALA A 511 -26.40 -24.17 -50.20
CA ALA A 511 -26.94 -23.38 -49.08
C ALA A 511 -28.48 -23.54 -48.93
N PRO A 512 -29.14 -23.07 -47.83
CA PRO A 512 -29.28 -21.63 -47.59
C PRO A 512 -29.36 -21.13 -46.13
N THR A 513 -28.89 -19.89 -46.02
CA THR A 513 -29.34 -18.76 -45.20
C THR A 513 -30.86 -18.72 -44.91
N GLU A 514 -31.39 -19.48 -43.94
CA GLU A 514 -32.78 -19.24 -43.49
C GLU A 514 -33.16 -19.70 -42.06
N GLN A 515 -32.20 -19.82 -41.11
CA GLN A 515 -32.54 -20.16 -39.72
C GLN A 515 -32.15 -19.13 -38.65
N ILE A 516 -31.61 -17.97 -39.03
CA ILE A 516 -31.21 -16.92 -38.06
C ILE A 516 -32.30 -15.83 -37.87
N LYS A 517 -33.46 -15.93 -38.54
CA LYS A 517 -34.53 -14.92 -38.43
C LYS A 517 -35.69 -15.24 -37.48
N ASN A 518 -35.72 -16.42 -36.84
CA ASN A 518 -36.85 -16.80 -35.96
C ASN A 518 -36.57 -16.75 -34.46
N ALA A 519 -35.45 -16.18 -34.00
CA ALA A 519 -35.16 -16.01 -32.57
C ALA A 519 -35.50 -14.61 -32.01
N CYS A 520 -35.97 -13.67 -32.85
CA CYS A 520 -36.40 -12.33 -32.42
C CYS A 520 -37.91 -12.15 -32.63
N LYS A 521 -38.74 -12.84 -31.85
CA LYS A 521 -40.18 -12.54 -31.65
C LYS A 521 -40.76 -13.45 -30.56
N LEU A 522 -40.37 -13.21 -29.30
CA LEU A 522 -41.10 -13.69 -28.10
C LEU A 522 -40.50 -13.03 -26.85
N SER A 523 -40.72 -11.72 -26.73
CA SER A 523 -40.57 -10.98 -25.47
C SER A 523 -41.37 -9.69 -25.57
N ASP A 524 -42.69 -9.85 -25.70
CA ASP A 524 -43.70 -8.83 -25.40
C ASP A 524 -44.95 -9.60 -24.97
N LEU A 525 -44.98 -9.95 -23.67
CA LEU A 525 -46.15 -10.17 -22.81
C LEU A 525 -45.71 -10.36 -21.36
#